data_AF-A0A7S2R923-F1
#
_entry.id   AF-A0A7S2R923-F1
#
_cell.length_a   1.000
_cell.length_b   1.000
_cell.length_c   1.000
_cell.angle_alpha   90.00
_cell.angle_beta   90.00
_cell.angle_gamma   90.00
#
_symmetry.space_group_name_H-M   'P 1'
#
loop_
_entity.id
_entity.type
_entity.pdbx_description
1 polymer ?
#
loop_
_entity_poly.entity_id
_entity_poly.type
_entity_poly.pdbx_seq_one_letter_code
_entity_poly.pdbx_strand_id
1 'polypeptide(L)'
;SIDYKSVSIDLTKNKTGFLDHTKIGICEPEVNCTGGLMLFELNMITDSYPDEVSWELIYSNSTVLVQSNKYNTTNTFESFQKCIPPVKTDDYLLLVLLDYYGDGGTTYSIGWGNQSFDGHQTESIFKQFLGKNPDNTICPSGTSLFEIEFVNKKSSIFSWVIEDFQDNKTLAEGGNYTTPDKYYHQNACLEDNKCLNFTRLDLPNKSKGADIYATK
;
A
#
# COMPACT_ATOMS: atom_id res chain seq x y z
N SER A 1 30.48 -29.92 15.08
CA SER A 1 30.91 -29.63 13.70
C SER A 1 29.94 -28.60 13.16
N ILE A 2 30.39 -27.38 12.88
CA ILE A 2 29.54 -26.35 12.24
C ILE A 2 29.67 -26.59 10.74
N ASP A 3 28.55 -26.94 10.11
CA ASP A 3 28.46 -27.25 8.69
C ASP A 3 28.35 -25.92 7.92
N TYR A 4 29.45 -25.49 7.28
CA TYR A 4 29.45 -24.29 6.46
C TYR A 4 28.95 -24.65 5.06
N LYS A 5 27.66 -24.43 4.78
CA LYS A 5 27.16 -24.45 3.41
C LYS A 5 27.75 -23.28 2.64
N SER A 6 28.55 -23.56 1.62
CA SER A 6 29.01 -22.55 0.66
C SER A 6 27.81 -22.06 -0.16
N VAL A 7 27.50 -20.76 -0.08
CA VAL A 7 26.53 -20.09 -0.95
C VAL A 7 27.27 -19.49 -2.13
N SER A 8 26.92 -19.91 -3.35
CA SER A 8 27.43 -19.31 -4.58
C SER A 8 26.43 -18.25 -5.06
N ILE A 9 26.85 -16.98 -5.03
CA ILE A 9 26.05 -15.86 -5.53
C ILE A 9 26.37 -15.67 -7.01
N ASP A 10 25.37 -15.83 -7.87
CA ASP A 10 25.50 -15.64 -9.32
C ASP A 10 25.20 -14.17 -9.69
N LEU A 11 26.26 -13.36 -9.75
CA LEU A 11 26.19 -11.94 -10.08
C LEU A 11 25.83 -11.66 -11.56
N THR A 12 25.67 -12.69 -12.40
CA THR A 12 25.41 -12.52 -13.83
C THR A 12 23.93 -12.38 -14.20
N LYS A 13 23.01 -12.57 -13.24
CA LYS A 13 21.56 -12.44 -13.45
C LYS A 13 21.00 -11.04 -13.20
N ASN A 14 21.83 -10.07 -12.80
CA ASN A 14 21.39 -8.71 -12.54
C ASN A 14 21.16 -7.93 -13.86
N LYS A 15 20.05 -8.23 -14.53
CA LYS A 15 19.62 -7.57 -15.78
C LYS A 15 18.92 -6.23 -15.54
N THR A 16 18.64 -5.90 -14.29
CA THR A 16 18.06 -4.64 -13.81
C THR A 16 18.89 -4.28 -12.60
N GLY A 17 19.38 -3.04 -12.45
CA GLY A 17 20.33 -2.62 -11.41
C GLY A 17 19.81 -2.68 -9.96
N PHE A 18 19.28 -3.84 -9.54
CA PHE A 18 18.86 -4.16 -8.20
C PHE A 18 20.10 -4.46 -7.35
N LEU A 19 20.25 -3.75 -6.24
CA LEU A 19 21.18 -4.17 -5.19
C LEU A 19 20.59 -5.43 -4.56
N ASP A 20 21.21 -6.58 -4.86
CA ASP A 20 20.85 -7.86 -4.26
C ASP A 20 21.45 -7.91 -2.85
N HIS A 21 20.64 -7.56 -1.84
CA HIS A 21 21.02 -7.67 -0.45
C HIS A 21 20.84 -9.12 0.00
N THR A 22 21.85 -9.96 -0.24
CA THR A 22 21.85 -11.33 0.28
C THR A 22 22.27 -11.34 1.75
N LYS A 23 21.34 -11.64 2.67
CA LYS A 23 21.67 -11.99 4.06
C LYS A 23 22.41 -13.34 4.05
N ILE A 24 23.67 -13.36 4.49
CA ILE A 24 24.48 -14.59 4.61
C ILE A 24 24.67 -14.92 6.10
N GLY A 25 24.05 -16.01 6.56
CA GLY A 25 24.11 -16.48 7.95
C GLY A 25 22.77 -16.36 8.68
N ILE A 26 22.74 -16.76 9.97
CA ILE A 26 21.58 -16.56 10.85
C ILE A 26 21.62 -15.12 11.36
N CYS A 27 21.12 -14.19 10.54
CA CYS A 27 21.15 -12.76 10.87
C CYS A 27 20.03 -12.34 11.83
N GLU A 28 18.95 -13.11 11.88
CA GLU A 28 17.80 -12.91 12.76
C GLU A 28 17.22 -14.27 13.18
N PRO A 29 16.55 -14.36 14.35
CA PRO A 29 15.90 -15.59 14.76
C PRO A 29 14.80 -15.97 13.76
N GLU A 30 14.74 -17.23 13.34
CA GLU A 30 13.64 -17.73 12.51
C GLU A 30 12.30 -17.52 13.22
N VAL A 31 11.44 -16.69 12.64
CA VAL A 31 10.09 -16.47 13.13
C VAL A 31 9.21 -17.65 12.74
N ASN A 32 9.05 -18.57 13.69
CA ASN A 32 8.17 -19.72 13.52
C ASN A 32 6.75 -19.40 13.99
N CYS A 33 5.82 -19.34 13.05
CA CYS A 33 4.41 -19.10 13.36
C CYS A 33 3.75 -20.37 13.90
N THR A 34 3.11 -20.24 15.06
CA THR A 34 2.36 -21.33 15.72
C THR A 34 0.85 -21.02 15.71
N GLY A 35 0.01 -22.03 16.00
CA GLY A 35 -1.43 -21.83 16.14
C GLY A 35 -2.17 -21.55 14.82
N GLY A 36 -1.62 -21.98 13.68
CA GLY A 36 -2.22 -21.78 12.36
C GLY A 36 -2.05 -20.36 11.80
N LEU A 37 -1.20 -19.54 12.41
CA LEU A 37 -0.80 -18.24 11.86
C LEU A 37 0.15 -18.43 10.67
N MET A 38 0.15 -17.48 9.75
CA MET A 38 1.07 -17.44 8.60
C MET A 38 2.10 -16.32 8.79
N LEU A 39 3.34 -16.57 8.37
CA LEU A 39 4.39 -15.57 8.38
C LEU A 39 4.15 -14.57 7.25
N PHE A 40 4.08 -13.29 7.61
CA PHE A 40 4.21 -12.17 6.69
C PHE A 40 5.61 -11.59 6.83
N GLU A 41 6.26 -11.37 5.70
CA GLU A 41 7.59 -10.79 5.58
C GLU A 41 7.55 -9.61 4.61
N LEU A 42 8.12 -8.49 5.01
CA LEU A 42 8.36 -7.34 4.16
C LEU A 42 9.82 -6.94 4.34
N ASN A 43 10.59 -7.02 3.26
CA ASN A 43 11.92 -6.46 3.21
C ASN A 43 11.91 -5.26 2.27
N MET A 44 12.65 -4.23 2.64
CA MET A 44 12.75 -3.01 1.83
C MET A 44 14.18 -2.49 1.87
N ILE A 45 14.55 -1.76 0.83
CA ILE A 45 15.72 -0.87 0.84
C ILE A 45 15.16 0.53 0.72
N THR A 46 15.30 1.31 1.80
CA THR A 46 14.91 2.73 1.79
C THR A 46 15.72 3.48 0.74
N ASP A 47 15.17 4.55 0.19
CA ASP A 47 15.86 5.39 -0.77
C ASP A 47 16.64 6.55 -0.09
N SER A 48 16.79 7.67 -0.79
CA SER A 48 17.48 8.86 -0.28
C SER A 48 16.58 9.75 0.61
N TYR A 49 15.28 9.46 0.70
CA TYR A 49 14.23 10.16 1.45
C TYR A 49 13.45 9.19 2.37
N PRO A 50 14.13 8.47 3.28
CA PRO A 50 13.52 7.42 4.10
C PRO A 50 12.43 7.93 5.06
N ASP A 51 12.41 9.21 5.40
CA ASP A 51 11.40 9.83 6.25
C ASP A 51 10.03 9.97 5.56
N GLU A 52 9.97 9.62 4.30
CA GLU A 52 8.78 9.58 3.47
C GLU A 52 8.22 8.18 3.30
N VAL A 53 9.09 7.18 3.51
CA VAL A 53 8.75 5.77 3.37
C VAL A 53 8.01 5.30 4.60
N SER A 54 6.83 4.72 4.38
CA SER A 54 6.06 4.02 5.41
C SER A 54 5.17 2.96 4.77
N TRP A 55 4.56 2.09 5.57
CA TRP A 55 3.61 1.12 5.05
C TRP A 55 2.55 0.74 6.06
N GLU A 56 1.41 0.30 5.55
CA GLU A 56 0.28 -0.23 6.31
C GLU A 56 -0.11 -1.60 5.74
N LEU A 57 -0.41 -2.55 6.64
CA LEU A 57 -1.05 -3.81 6.30
C LEU A 57 -2.49 -3.76 6.83
N ILE A 58 -3.45 -3.86 5.93
CA ILE A 58 -4.87 -3.54 6.17
C ILE A 58 -5.72 -4.76 5.81
N TYR A 59 -6.72 -5.08 6.62
CA TYR A 59 -7.74 -6.07 6.25
C TYR A 59 -8.70 -5.52 5.19
N SER A 60 -9.42 -6.41 4.48
CA SER A 60 -10.46 -6.03 3.51
C SER A 60 -11.54 -5.10 4.07
N ASN A 61 -11.80 -5.14 5.38
CA ASN A 61 -12.75 -4.26 6.06
C ASN A 61 -12.15 -2.89 6.48
N SER A 62 -11.01 -2.51 5.89
CA SER A 62 -10.27 -1.27 6.15
C SER A 62 -9.71 -1.15 7.58
N THR A 63 -9.66 -2.23 8.36
CA THR A 63 -8.99 -2.23 9.67
C THR A 63 -7.49 -2.41 9.50
N VAL A 64 -6.70 -1.45 10.00
CA VAL A 64 -5.23 -1.55 10.01
C VAL A 64 -4.79 -2.64 10.98
N LEU A 65 -4.10 -3.66 10.48
CA LEU A 65 -3.55 -4.77 11.26
C LEU A 65 -2.19 -4.42 11.86
N VAL A 66 -1.34 -3.78 11.06
CA VAL A 66 -0.02 -3.28 11.47
C VAL A 66 0.43 -2.18 10.52
N GLN A 67 1.23 -1.25 11.02
CA GLN A 67 1.81 -0.17 10.24
C GLN A 67 3.23 0.09 10.72
N SER A 68 4.07 0.66 9.86
CA SER A 68 5.40 1.11 10.24
C SER A 68 5.39 2.49 10.88
N ASN A 69 6.51 2.85 11.50
CA ASN A 69 6.88 4.26 11.61
C ASN A 69 7.56 4.70 10.31
N LYS A 70 7.80 6.01 10.17
CA LYS A 70 8.72 6.55 9.15
C LYS A 70 10.15 6.10 9.43
N TYR A 71 10.93 5.90 8.38
CA TYR A 71 12.34 5.53 8.49
C TYR A 71 13.22 6.80 8.56
N ASN A 72 14.48 6.66 8.94
CA ASN A 72 15.40 7.81 9.08
C ASN A 72 16.81 7.55 8.54
N THR A 73 17.02 6.37 7.96
CA THR A 73 18.29 5.89 7.44
C THR A 73 18.16 5.65 5.94
N THR A 74 19.02 6.29 5.15
CA THR A 74 18.99 6.23 3.70
C THR A 74 19.63 4.95 3.19
N ASN A 75 19.18 4.44 2.03
CA ASN A 75 19.78 3.28 1.35
C ASN A 75 20.00 2.08 2.29
N THR A 76 19.08 1.89 3.24
CA THR A 76 19.23 0.94 4.34
C THR A 76 18.24 -0.19 4.15
N PHE A 77 18.73 -1.41 4.39
CA PHE A 77 17.89 -2.59 4.37
C PHE A 77 17.07 -2.67 5.65
N GLU A 78 15.76 -2.73 5.49
CA GLU A 78 14.76 -2.82 6.55
C GLU A 78 14.01 -4.14 6.39
N SER A 79 13.77 -4.85 7.49
CA SER A 79 13.06 -6.12 7.49
C SER A 79 11.99 -6.12 8.56
N PHE A 80 10.82 -6.59 8.17
CA PHE A 80 9.69 -6.76 9.06
C PHE A 80 9.13 -8.16 8.89
N GLN A 81 8.95 -8.85 10.01
CA GLN A 81 8.36 -10.18 10.05
C GLN A 81 7.28 -10.23 11.13
N LYS A 82 6.11 -10.77 10.81
CA LYS A 82 5.02 -10.94 11.78
C LYS A 82 4.16 -12.16 11.44
N CYS A 83 3.85 -12.95 12.46
CA CYS A 83 2.84 -13.98 12.36
C CYS A 83 1.45 -13.36 12.42
N ILE A 84 0.67 -13.54 11.35
CA ILE A 84 -0.68 -12.99 11.22
C ILE A 84 -1.70 -14.09 10.92
N PRO A 85 -2.97 -13.92 11.31
CA PRO A 85 -4.00 -14.89 10.99
C PRO A 85 -4.12 -15.11 9.48
N PRO A 86 -4.42 -16.33 9.02
CA PRO A 86 -4.73 -16.57 7.64
C PRO A 86 -5.98 -15.78 7.24
N VAL A 87 -5.99 -15.20 6.04
CA VAL A 87 -7.23 -14.62 5.50
C VAL A 87 -8.18 -15.75 5.10
N LYS A 88 -9.47 -15.51 5.25
CA LYS A 88 -10.50 -16.44 4.77
C LYS A 88 -10.50 -16.46 3.23
N THR A 89 -11.10 -17.50 2.64
CA THR A 89 -11.12 -17.71 1.18
C THR A 89 -11.70 -16.53 0.38
N ASP A 90 -12.58 -15.74 0.99
CA ASP A 90 -13.21 -14.55 0.37
C ASP A 90 -12.67 -13.22 0.91
N ASP A 91 -11.52 -13.24 1.57
CA ASP A 91 -10.93 -12.09 2.25
C ASP A 91 -9.50 -11.84 1.72
N TYR A 92 -8.95 -10.68 2.04
CA TYR A 92 -7.61 -10.26 1.64
C TYR A 92 -6.95 -9.35 2.65
N LEU A 93 -5.63 -9.29 2.58
CA LEU A 93 -4.85 -8.22 3.17
C LEU A 93 -4.37 -7.31 2.04
N LEU A 94 -4.41 -6.01 2.28
CA LEU A 94 -3.83 -5.00 1.42
C LEU A 94 -2.57 -4.47 2.12
N LEU A 95 -1.41 -4.70 1.51
CA LEU A 95 -0.21 -3.94 1.83
C LEU A 95 -0.25 -2.64 1.04
N VAL A 96 -0.18 -1.51 1.73
CA VAL A 96 0.03 -0.19 1.14
C VAL A 96 1.41 0.28 1.54
N LEU A 97 2.27 0.48 0.56
CA LEU A 97 3.60 1.06 0.74
C LEU A 97 3.53 2.50 0.24
N LEU A 98 3.94 3.42 1.10
CA LEU A 98 3.80 4.86 0.92
C LEU A 98 5.18 5.46 0.77
N ASP A 99 5.32 6.28 -0.26
CA ASP A 99 6.45 7.16 -0.52
C ASP A 99 5.84 8.56 -0.70
N TYR A 100 6.14 9.49 0.21
CA TYR A 100 5.36 10.71 0.31
C TYR A 100 5.49 11.63 -0.92
N TYR A 101 6.66 11.75 -1.55
CA TYR A 101 6.80 12.50 -2.80
C TYR A 101 6.88 11.61 -4.05
N GLY A 102 7.02 10.29 -3.89
CA GLY A 102 7.19 9.37 -5.01
C GLY A 102 8.53 9.59 -5.70
N ASP A 103 9.57 9.89 -4.93
CA ASP A 103 10.92 10.14 -5.42
C ASP A 103 11.95 9.23 -4.74
N GLY A 104 13.11 9.04 -5.38
CA GLY A 104 14.15 8.13 -4.88
C GLY A 104 13.87 6.65 -5.13
N GLY A 105 12.66 6.19 -4.87
CA GLY A 105 12.13 4.86 -5.20
C GLY A 105 12.63 3.75 -4.27
N THR A 106 11.68 3.07 -3.61
CA THR A 106 11.96 2.02 -2.64
C THR A 106 11.89 0.63 -3.29
N THR A 107 12.94 -0.18 -3.11
CA THR A 107 12.93 -1.59 -3.52
C THR A 107 12.31 -2.44 -2.42
N TYR A 108 11.46 -3.40 -2.76
CA TYR A 108 10.80 -4.25 -1.77
C TYR A 108 10.73 -5.73 -2.19
N SER A 109 10.64 -6.60 -1.19
CA SER A 109 10.18 -7.98 -1.32
C SER A 109 9.15 -8.32 -0.24
N ILE A 110 8.11 -9.05 -0.64
CA ILE A 110 6.97 -9.40 0.20
C ILE A 110 6.83 -10.92 0.18
N GLY A 111 6.79 -11.54 1.36
CA GLY A 111 6.51 -12.96 1.54
C GLY A 111 5.25 -13.16 2.37
N TRP A 112 4.35 -14.03 1.94
CA TRP A 112 3.20 -14.44 2.75
C TRP A 112 2.66 -15.81 2.36
N GLY A 113 2.85 -16.81 3.24
CA GLY A 113 2.52 -18.20 2.93
C GLY A 113 3.27 -18.68 1.69
N ASN A 114 2.54 -19.04 0.62
CA ASN A 114 3.12 -19.47 -0.66
C ASN A 114 3.24 -18.33 -1.69
N GLN A 115 2.92 -17.09 -1.32
CA GLN A 115 3.00 -15.93 -2.20
C GLN A 115 4.30 -15.16 -1.95
N SER A 116 4.93 -14.71 -3.04
CA SER A 116 6.14 -13.89 -3.02
C SER A 116 6.04 -12.83 -4.11
N PHE A 117 6.39 -11.60 -3.77
CA PHE A 117 6.40 -10.47 -4.70
C PHE A 117 7.69 -9.67 -4.51
N ASP A 118 8.29 -9.23 -5.60
CA ASP A 118 9.47 -8.38 -5.60
C ASP A 118 9.24 -7.21 -6.55
N GLY A 119 9.71 -6.03 -6.19
CA GLY A 119 9.50 -4.86 -7.01
C GLY A 119 10.29 -3.65 -6.60
N HIS A 120 10.08 -2.57 -7.35
CA HIS A 120 10.64 -1.27 -7.12
C HIS A 120 9.51 -0.25 -7.26
N GLN A 121 9.15 0.40 -6.15
CA GLN A 121 8.15 1.46 -6.14
C GLN A 121 8.81 2.76 -6.60
N THR A 122 8.16 3.48 -7.49
CA THR A 122 8.53 4.85 -7.90
C THR A 122 7.35 5.82 -7.84
N GLU A 123 6.20 5.35 -7.35
CA GLU A 123 4.98 6.14 -7.21
C GLU A 123 4.70 6.36 -5.74
N SER A 124 3.93 7.40 -5.39
CA SER A 124 3.68 7.73 -4.00
C SER A 124 2.91 6.66 -3.21
N ILE A 125 2.16 5.81 -3.92
CA ILE A 125 1.37 4.73 -3.34
C ILE A 125 1.62 3.47 -4.16
N PHE A 126 2.11 2.43 -3.51
CA PHE A 126 2.11 1.07 -4.03
C PHE A 126 1.14 0.20 -3.24
N LYS A 127 0.42 -0.68 -3.94
CA LYS A 127 -0.55 -1.59 -3.35
C LYS A 127 -0.25 -3.03 -3.76
N GLN A 128 -0.27 -3.93 -2.79
CA GLN A 128 -0.21 -5.36 -3.05
C GLN A 128 -1.30 -6.08 -2.25
N PHE A 129 -2.17 -6.78 -2.97
CA PHE A 129 -3.14 -7.68 -2.37
C PHE A 129 -2.49 -9.02 -2.05
N LEU A 130 -2.77 -9.52 -0.85
CA LEU A 130 -2.36 -10.83 -0.37
C LEU A 130 -3.62 -11.64 -0.10
N GLY A 131 -3.83 -12.69 -0.90
CA GLY A 131 -5.05 -13.50 -0.86
C GLY A 131 -5.91 -13.26 -2.10
N LYS A 132 -7.23 -13.16 -1.94
CA LYS A 132 -8.14 -12.93 -3.07
C LYS A 132 -8.06 -11.46 -3.52
N ASN A 133 -7.95 -11.21 -4.81
CA ASN A 133 -8.02 -9.84 -5.32
C ASN A 133 -9.45 -9.26 -5.13
N PRO A 134 -9.62 -8.04 -4.57
CA PRO A 134 -10.92 -7.39 -4.38
C PRO A 134 -11.68 -6.97 -5.64
N ASP A 135 -11.19 -7.28 -6.86
CA ASP A 135 -11.89 -7.01 -8.14
C ASP A 135 -13.34 -7.54 -8.24
N ASN A 136 -13.87 -8.15 -7.18
CA ASN A 136 -15.25 -8.59 -7.04
C ASN A 136 -16.16 -7.61 -6.27
N THR A 137 -15.85 -6.31 -6.17
CA THR A 137 -16.87 -5.35 -5.73
C THR A 137 -17.95 -5.26 -6.81
N ILE A 138 -19.02 -6.05 -6.64
CA ILE A 138 -20.12 -6.12 -7.60
C ILE A 138 -21.05 -4.95 -7.33
N CYS A 139 -20.99 -3.95 -8.20
CA CYS A 139 -22.00 -2.90 -8.24
C CYS A 139 -23.32 -3.44 -8.85
N PRO A 140 -24.49 -2.95 -8.38
CA PRO A 140 -25.78 -3.28 -8.99
C PRO A 140 -25.80 -3.00 -10.50
N SER A 141 -26.63 -3.72 -11.24
CA SER A 141 -26.81 -3.49 -12.68
C SER A 141 -27.15 -2.02 -12.97
N GLY A 142 -26.42 -1.41 -13.91
CA GLY A 142 -26.57 0.01 -14.27
C GLY A 142 -25.73 0.97 -13.43
N THR A 143 -24.82 0.44 -12.61
CA THR A 143 -23.83 1.22 -11.85
C THR A 143 -22.43 0.62 -12.01
N SER A 144 -21.42 1.48 -11.95
CA SER A 144 -19.99 1.14 -11.99
C SER A 144 -19.31 1.55 -10.69
N LEU A 145 -18.24 0.82 -10.33
CA LEU A 145 -17.47 1.10 -9.13
C LEU A 145 -16.63 2.35 -9.34
N PHE A 146 -16.90 3.38 -8.55
CA PHE A 146 -15.96 4.48 -8.35
C PHE A 146 -15.08 4.17 -7.15
N GLU A 147 -13.77 4.33 -7.32
CA GLU A 147 -12.80 4.23 -6.24
C GLU A 147 -11.99 5.51 -6.15
N ILE A 148 -11.75 5.97 -4.92
CA ILE A 148 -10.82 7.05 -4.63
C ILE A 148 -9.83 6.61 -3.57
N GLU A 149 -8.57 6.85 -3.88
CA GLU A 149 -7.45 6.54 -3.02
C GLU A 149 -6.58 7.77 -2.88
N PHE A 150 -6.18 8.03 -1.64
CA PHE A 150 -5.30 9.16 -1.38
C PHE A 150 -4.53 8.99 -0.08
N VAL A 151 -3.39 9.68 -0.02
CA VAL A 151 -2.65 9.91 1.22
C VAL A 151 -2.92 11.35 1.65
N ASN A 152 -3.37 11.54 2.89
CA ASN A 152 -3.51 12.90 3.42
C ASN A 152 -2.13 13.44 3.80
N LYS A 153 -1.50 14.18 2.90
CA LYS A 153 -0.10 14.60 3.04
C LYS A 153 0.13 15.65 4.13
N LYS A 154 -0.91 16.33 4.62
CA LYS A 154 -0.79 17.37 5.66
C LYS A 154 -1.92 17.28 6.68
N SER A 155 -1.79 17.98 7.80
CA SER A 155 -2.88 18.18 8.77
C SER A 155 -4.06 19.02 8.23
N SER A 156 -4.14 19.21 6.91
CA SER A 156 -5.32 19.75 6.26
C SER A 156 -6.45 18.72 6.29
N ILE A 157 -7.66 19.24 6.43
CA ILE A 157 -8.87 18.45 6.22
C ILE A 157 -8.96 18.20 4.71
N PHE A 158 -8.89 16.94 4.31
CA PHE A 158 -9.29 16.53 2.96
C PHE A 158 -10.77 16.14 2.98
N SER A 159 -11.49 16.60 1.96
CA SER A 159 -12.88 16.25 1.69
C SER A 159 -13.12 16.30 0.18
N TRP A 160 -14.07 15.52 -0.29
CA TRP A 160 -14.41 15.40 -1.70
C TRP A 160 -15.90 15.14 -1.88
N VAL A 161 -16.40 15.51 -3.05
CA VAL A 161 -17.78 15.27 -3.48
C VAL A 161 -17.80 14.86 -4.95
N ILE A 162 -18.70 13.95 -5.29
CA ILE A 162 -19.04 13.58 -6.65
C ILE A 162 -20.47 14.01 -6.90
N GLU A 163 -20.67 14.79 -7.96
CA GLU A 163 -21.96 15.33 -8.33
C GLU A 163 -22.30 14.94 -9.76
N ASP A 164 -23.59 14.80 -10.06
CA ASP A 164 -24.06 14.77 -11.45
C ASP A 164 -23.94 16.17 -12.03
N PHE A 165 -23.16 16.31 -13.09
CA PHE A 165 -22.90 17.57 -13.78
C PHE A 165 -24.18 18.20 -14.35
N GLN A 166 -25.22 17.41 -14.64
CA GLN A 166 -26.44 17.93 -15.27
C GLN A 166 -27.36 18.67 -14.30
N ASP A 167 -27.47 18.19 -13.06
CA ASP A 167 -28.42 18.70 -12.06
C ASP A 167 -27.76 19.12 -10.73
N ASN A 168 -26.42 19.01 -10.63
CA ASN A 168 -25.61 19.24 -9.43
C ASN A 168 -26.04 18.40 -8.23
N LYS A 169 -26.65 17.22 -8.46
CA LYS A 169 -27.01 16.30 -7.38
C LYS A 169 -25.76 15.60 -6.87
N THR A 170 -25.50 15.68 -5.57
CA THR A 170 -24.47 14.86 -4.90
C THR A 170 -24.81 13.37 -5.00
N LEU A 171 -23.88 12.58 -5.52
CA LEU A 171 -23.99 11.14 -5.71
C LEU A 171 -23.15 10.37 -4.69
N ALA A 172 -21.98 10.91 -4.32
CA ALA A 172 -21.13 10.38 -3.26
C ALA A 172 -20.30 11.51 -2.65
N GLU A 173 -19.94 11.38 -1.38
CA GLU A 173 -19.06 12.32 -0.71
C GLU A 173 -18.24 11.60 0.36
N GLY A 174 -17.10 12.19 0.68
CA GLY A 174 -16.25 11.73 1.78
C GLY A 174 -15.49 12.90 2.34
N GLY A 175 -15.16 12.86 3.63
CA GLY A 175 -14.45 13.99 4.21
C GLY A 175 -14.12 13.84 5.69
N ASN A 176 -13.61 14.94 6.24
CA ASN A 176 -13.06 15.00 7.60
C ASN A 176 -11.83 14.10 7.80
N TYR A 177 -11.07 13.87 6.72
CA TYR A 177 -9.80 13.16 6.80
C TYR A 177 -8.75 14.11 7.33
N THR A 178 -8.37 13.93 8.60
CA THR A 178 -7.49 14.87 9.32
C THR A 178 -6.17 14.25 9.74
N THR A 179 -6.05 12.92 9.70
CA THR A 179 -4.81 12.23 10.07
C THR A 179 -3.80 12.38 8.94
N PRO A 180 -2.66 13.05 9.16
CA PRO A 180 -1.58 13.13 8.19
C PRO A 180 -0.96 11.77 7.92
N ASP A 181 -0.35 11.61 6.75
CA ASP A 181 0.40 10.42 6.31
C ASP A 181 -0.41 9.11 6.37
N LYS A 182 -1.75 9.23 6.41
CA LYS A 182 -2.65 8.09 6.42
C LYS A 182 -3.18 7.84 5.01
N TYR A 183 -3.17 6.56 4.62
CA TYR A 183 -3.85 6.10 3.42
C TYR A 183 -5.37 6.00 3.66
N TYR A 184 -6.13 6.44 2.68
CA TYR A 184 -7.58 6.32 2.65
C TYR A 184 -7.98 5.71 1.31
N HIS A 185 -8.86 4.71 1.39
CA HIS A 185 -9.55 4.11 0.25
C HIS A 185 -11.03 4.22 0.50
N GLN A 186 -11.75 4.80 -0.46
CA GLN A 186 -13.19 4.87 -0.44
C GLN A 186 -13.72 4.41 -1.79
N ASN A 187 -14.92 3.83 -1.77
CA ASN A 187 -15.58 3.43 -2.99
C ASN A 187 -17.08 3.74 -2.94
N ALA A 188 -17.69 3.83 -4.11
CA ALA A 188 -19.13 4.03 -4.28
C ALA A 188 -19.58 3.42 -5.61
N CYS A 189 -20.76 2.82 -5.65
CA CYS A 189 -21.37 2.42 -6.92
C CYS A 189 -22.12 3.61 -7.51
N LEU A 190 -21.69 4.10 -8.68
CA LEU A 190 -22.25 5.27 -9.35
C LEU A 190 -22.97 4.86 -10.63
N GLU A 191 -24.12 5.46 -10.90
CA GLU A 191 -24.90 5.20 -12.11
C GLU A 191 -24.08 5.43 -13.41
N ASP A 192 -24.23 4.51 -14.37
CA ASP A 192 -23.44 4.49 -15.62
C ASP A 192 -23.82 5.64 -16.56
N ASN A 193 -25.08 6.07 -16.51
CA ASN A 193 -25.65 7.10 -17.38
C ASN A 193 -25.42 8.53 -16.87
N LYS A 194 -24.67 8.71 -15.78
CA LYS A 194 -24.41 10.01 -15.16
C LYS A 194 -23.12 10.63 -15.67
N CYS A 195 -23.17 11.93 -15.93
CA CYS A 195 -21.98 12.74 -16.21
C CYS A 195 -21.46 13.25 -14.87
N LEU A 196 -20.25 12.86 -14.47
CA LEU A 196 -19.77 13.09 -13.11
C LEU A 196 -18.82 14.28 -13.04
N ASN A 197 -18.99 15.11 -12.01
CA ASN A 197 -18.03 16.11 -11.60
C ASN A 197 -17.40 15.69 -10.26
N PHE A 198 -16.08 15.50 -10.23
CA PHE A 198 -15.34 15.27 -9.01
C PHE A 198 -14.79 16.59 -8.48
N THR A 199 -15.18 16.97 -7.27
CA THR A 199 -14.72 18.19 -6.63
C THR A 199 -13.99 17.86 -5.33
N ARG A 200 -12.76 18.34 -5.23
CA ARG A 200 -12.00 18.38 -3.98
C ARG A 200 -12.36 19.64 -3.20
N LEU A 201 -12.68 19.48 -1.92
CA LEU A 201 -13.18 20.54 -1.04
C LEU A 201 -12.10 21.08 -0.07
N ASP A 202 -10.82 20.95 -0.44
CA ASP A 202 -9.70 21.44 0.38
C ASP A 202 -9.81 22.94 0.72
N LEU A 203 -9.32 23.32 1.91
CA LEU A 203 -9.25 24.73 2.30
C LEU A 203 -8.34 25.51 1.33
N PRO A 204 -8.78 26.70 0.84
CA PRO A 204 -8.22 27.37 -0.34
C PRO A 204 -6.76 27.86 -0.26
N ASN A 205 -6.00 27.56 0.80
CA ASN A 205 -4.71 28.21 1.08
C ASN A 205 -3.54 27.27 1.43
N LYS A 206 -3.60 25.95 1.18
CA LYS A 206 -2.44 25.08 1.42
C LYS A 206 -2.20 24.09 0.27
N SER A 207 -1.14 24.38 -0.50
CA SER A 207 -0.29 23.49 -1.31
C SER A 207 -0.63 22.00 -1.34
N LYS A 208 -0.73 21.41 -2.54
CA LYS A 208 -0.49 19.96 -2.86
C LYS A 208 -0.79 19.01 -1.68
N GLY A 209 -2.05 18.89 -1.28
CA GLY A 209 -2.44 18.25 -0.01
C GLY A 209 -2.69 16.74 -0.06
N ALA A 210 -2.91 16.17 -1.24
CA ALA A 210 -3.15 14.74 -1.43
C ALA A 210 -2.81 14.34 -2.86
N ASP A 211 -2.15 13.18 -3.03
CA ASP A 211 -2.15 12.49 -4.32
C ASP A 211 -3.44 11.69 -4.39
N ILE A 212 -4.22 11.94 -5.42
CA ILE A 212 -5.56 11.38 -5.56
C ILE A 212 -5.56 10.51 -6.81
N TYR A 213 -5.88 9.24 -6.59
CA TYR A 213 -6.13 8.28 -7.66
C TYR A 213 -7.63 8.01 -7.64
N ALA A 214 -8.30 8.37 -8.74
CA ALA A 214 -9.73 8.16 -8.89
C ALA A 214 -9.99 7.36 -10.16
N THR A 215 -10.71 6.24 -10.03
CA THR A 215 -11.10 5.37 -11.13
C THR A 215 -12.60 5.16 -11.12
N LYS A 216 -13.20 5.02 -12.30
CA LYS A 216 -14.58 4.60 -12.52
C LYS A 216 -14.58 3.50 -13.57
#